data_AF-A0A970F7V7-F1
#
_entry.id   AF-A0A970F7V7-F1
#
_cell.length_a   1.000
_cell.length_b   1.000
_cell.length_c   1.000
_cell.angle_alpha   90.00
_cell.angle_beta   90.00
_cell.angle_gamma   90.00
#
_symmetry.space_group_name_H-M   'P 1'
#
loop_
_entity.id
_entity.type
_entity.pdbx_description
1 polymer ?
#
loop_
_entity_poly.entity_id
_entity_poly.type
_entity_poly.pdbx_seq_one_letter_code
_entity_poly.pdbx_strand_id
1 'polypeptide(L)'
;MKKINEDTGHPNDLPVIFEYDQQGNIIGKISINDWKAKKEEAEKLNEIEIKLYRESIHYYTNKDFDKAEDILLFLINQTDYTHYEYVERLANLYRRQANTSKEKELLLKARRNMGGLAVNEGIIHRIDKRLEKNANAAAKGKMSLATD
;
A
#
# COMPACT_ATOMS: atom_id res chain seq x y z
N MET A 1 -6.94 -52.02 -25.85
CA MET A 1 -6.78 -50.85 -24.97
C MET A 1 -5.41 -50.94 -24.32
N LYS A 2 -4.45 -50.08 -24.70
CA LYS A 2 -3.13 -50.05 -24.06
C LYS A 2 -3.27 -49.31 -22.73
N LYS A 3 -2.92 -49.96 -21.63
CA LYS A 3 -2.80 -49.31 -20.32
C LYS A 3 -1.68 -48.26 -20.44
N ILE A 4 -2.02 -47.01 -20.14
CA ILE A 4 -1.03 -45.95 -19.94
C ILE A 4 -0.34 -46.34 -18.63
N ASN A 5 0.93 -46.74 -18.71
CA ASN A 5 1.72 -46.92 -17.52
C ASN A 5 1.89 -45.53 -16.89
N GLU A 6 1.51 -45.37 -15.63
CA GLU A 6 1.91 -44.23 -14.83
C GLU A 6 3.43 -44.33 -14.70
N ASP A 7 4.13 -43.52 -15.47
CA ASP A 7 5.56 -43.35 -15.38
C ASP A 7 5.82 -42.76 -13.98
N THR A 8 6.33 -43.58 -13.08
CA THR A 8 6.71 -43.14 -11.74
C THR A 8 7.98 -42.31 -11.88
N GLY A 9 7.80 -41.04 -12.26
CA GLY A 9 8.87 -40.06 -12.47
C GLY A 9 9.82 -40.05 -11.28
N HIS A 10 11.12 -39.96 -11.57
CA HIS A 10 12.15 -39.92 -10.55
C HIS A 10 11.88 -38.73 -9.61
N PRO A 11 12.19 -38.78 -8.30
CA PRO A 11 11.97 -37.64 -7.38
C PRO A 11 12.62 -36.32 -7.82
N ASN A 12 13.56 -36.38 -8.76
CA ASN A 12 14.25 -35.23 -9.38
C ASN A 12 13.56 -34.67 -10.64
N ASP A 13 12.43 -35.25 -11.10
CA ASP A 13 11.68 -34.81 -12.28
C ASP A 13 10.60 -33.76 -11.97
N LEU A 14 10.52 -33.29 -10.72
CA LEU A 14 9.63 -32.16 -10.37
C LEU A 14 10.18 -30.88 -11.01
N PRO A 15 9.38 -30.13 -11.79
CA PRO A 15 9.86 -28.89 -12.37
C PRO A 15 10.22 -27.90 -11.27
N VAL A 16 11.41 -27.32 -11.39
CA VAL A 16 11.95 -26.35 -10.44
C VAL A 16 11.82 -24.96 -11.02
N ILE A 17 11.30 -24.02 -10.22
CA ILE A 17 11.20 -22.60 -10.54
C ILE A 17 12.35 -21.88 -9.83
N PHE A 18 13.08 -21.04 -10.57
CA PHE A 18 14.13 -20.19 -10.01
C PHE A 18 13.55 -18.88 -9.50
N GLU A 19 13.93 -18.49 -8.30
CA GLU A 19 13.63 -17.17 -7.74
C GLU A 19 14.80 -16.23 -8.04
N TYR A 20 14.48 -15.03 -8.51
CA TYR A 20 15.46 -14.00 -8.88
C TYR A 20 15.34 -12.80 -7.94
N ASP A 21 16.47 -12.17 -7.62
CA ASP A 21 16.47 -10.84 -6.99
C ASP A 21 16.10 -9.73 -8.00
N GLN A 22 16.05 -8.49 -7.52
CA GLN A 22 15.79 -7.31 -8.34
C GLN A 22 16.91 -7.03 -9.37
N GLN A 23 18.09 -7.64 -9.21
CA GLN A 23 19.25 -7.53 -10.09
C GLN A 23 19.32 -8.67 -11.12
N GLY A 24 18.38 -9.63 -11.07
CA GLY A 24 18.31 -10.78 -11.98
C GLY A 24 19.21 -11.96 -11.59
N ASN A 25 19.76 -12.00 -10.37
CA ASN A 25 20.52 -13.14 -9.88
C ASN A 25 19.61 -14.18 -9.24
N ILE A 26 19.94 -15.46 -9.41
CA ILE A 26 19.21 -16.55 -8.77
C ILE A 26 19.48 -16.54 -7.27
N ILE A 27 18.43 -16.32 -6.48
CA ILE A 27 18.48 -16.33 -5.01
C ILE A 27 17.91 -17.63 -4.41
N GLY A 28 17.17 -18.41 -5.19
CA GLY A 28 16.50 -19.60 -4.68
C GLY A 28 15.93 -20.51 -5.76
N LYS A 29 15.50 -21.69 -5.32
CA LYS A 29 14.80 -22.68 -6.13
C LYS A 29 13.59 -23.17 -5.35
N ILE A 30 12.42 -23.21 -5.98
CA ILE A 30 11.17 -23.69 -5.38
C ILE A 30 10.51 -24.72 -6.29
N SER A 31 9.70 -25.61 -5.72
CA SER A 31 8.88 -26.51 -6.53
C SER A 31 7.66 -25.79 -7.11
N ILE A 32 7.01 -26.38 -8.12
CA ILE A 32 5.70 -25.90 -8.60
C ILE A 32 4.67 -25.82 -7.47
N ASN A 33 4.69 -26.76 -6.52
CA ASN A 33 3.72 -26.79 -5.42
C ASN A 33 3.96 -25.64 -4.45
N ASP A 34 5.21 -25.34 -4.11
CA ASP A 34 5.57 -24.20 -3.27
C ASP A 34 5.19 -22.88 -3.94
N TRP A 35 5.42 -22.77 -5.25
CA TRP A 35 5.00 -21.60 -6.02
C TRP A 35 3.49 -21.42 -6.03
N LYS A 36 2.71 -22.51 -6.23
CA LYS A 36 1.24 -22.46 -6.16
C LYS A 36 0.77 -22.01 -4.78
N ALA A 37 1.39 -22.52 -3.71
CA ALA A 37 1.05 -22.13 -2.34
C ALA A 37 1.34 -20.64 -2.08
N LYS A 38 2.53 -20.14 -2.46
CA LYS A 38 2.88 -18.72 -2.38
C LYS A 38 1.91 -17.84 -3.17
N LYS A 39 1.53 -18.28 -4.36
CA LYS A 39 0.58 -17.57 -5.21
C LYS A 39 -0.81 -17.51 -4.56
N GLU A 40 -1.33 -18.62 -4.05
CA GLU A 40 -2.63 -18.68 -3.37
C GLU A 40 -2.63 -17.80 -2.11
N GLU A 41 -1.54 -17.79 -1.36
CA GLU A 41 -1.35 -16.91 -0.19
C GLU A 41 -1.39 -15.43 -0.59
N ALA A 42 -0.67 -15.05 -1.65
CA ALA A 42 -0.69 -13.69 -2.18
C ALA A 42 -2.08 -13.27 -2.67
N GLU A 43 -2.82 -14.17 -3.33
CA GLU A 43 -4.20 -13.93 -3.76
C GLU A 43 -5.13 -13.71 -2.56
N LYS A 44 -5.02 -14.53 -1.51
CA LYS A 44 -5.79 -14.35 -0.26
C LYS A 44 -5.45 -13.03 0.43
N LEU A 45 -4.18 -12.63 0.46
CA LEU A 45 -3.76 -11.37 1.05
C LEU A 45 -4.39 -10.18 0.30
N ASN A 46 -4.32 -10.19 -1.03
CA ASN A 46 -4.95 -9.17 -1.87
C ASN A 46 -6.49 -9.11 -1.65
N GLU A 47 -7.16 -10.26 -1.53
CA GLU A 47 -8.59 -10.28 -1.20
C GLU A 47 -8.88 -9.63 0.15
N ILE A 48 -8.05 -9.89 1.16
CA ILE A 48 -8.19 -9.29 2.50
C ILE A 48 -7.98 -7.78 2.42
N GLU A 49 -6.95 -7.31 1.71
CA GLU A 49 -6.68 -5.88 1.50
C GLU A 49 -7.87 -5.17 0.85
N ILE A 50 -8.43 -5.74 -0.23
CA ILE A 50 -9.61 -5.21 -0.91
C ILE A 50 -10.82 -5.15 0.04
N LYS A 51 -11.06 -6.20 0.83
CA LYS A 51 -12.18 -6.25 1.79
C LYS A 51 -12.01 -5.19 2.88
N LEU A 52 -10.81 -5.07 3.44
CA LEU A 52 -10.49 -4.05 4.45
C LEU A 52 -10.65 -2.63 3.89
N TYR A 53 -10.17 -2.37 2.67
CA TYR A 53 -10.33 -1.05 2.08
C TYR A 53 -11.81 -0.70 1.88
N ARG A 54 -12.62 -1.64 1.39
CA ARG A 54 -14.09 -1.45 1.29
C ARG A 54 -14.72 -1.16 2.64
N GLU A 55 -14.30 -1.87 3.68
CA GLU A 55 -14.77 -1.68 5.05
C GLU A 55 -14.40 -0.27 5.58
N SER A 56 -13.19 0.22 5.31
CA SER A 56 -12.80 1.59 5.67
C SER A 56 -13.70 2.65 5.02
N ILE A 57 -14.14 2.41 3.78
CA ILE A 57 -15.06 3.30 3.05
C ILE A 57 -16.45 3.24 3.70
N HIS A 58 -16.89 2.05 4.12
CA HIS A 58 -18.14 1.86 4.84
C HIS A 58 -18.14 2.65 6.16
N TYR A 59 -17.10 2.50 6.99
CA TYR A 59 -16.95 3.27 8.22
C TYR A 59 -16.89 4.78 7.99
N TYR A 60 -16.12 5.22 6.98
CA TYR A 60 -16.06 6.64 6.60
C TYR A 60 -17.44 7.19 6.21
N THR A 61 -18.24 6.41 5.48
CA THR A 61 -19.59 6.79 5.05
C THR A 61 -20.53 6.92 6.26
N ASN A 62 -20.41 6.01 7.22
CA ASN A 62 -21.16 6.03 8.47
C ASN A 62 -20.65 7.03 9.51
N LYS A 63 -19.60 7.81 9.17
CA LYS A 63 -18.92 8.77 10.07
C LYS A 63 -18.24 8.11 11.28
N ASP A 64 -18.00 6.81 11.24
CA ASP A 64 -17.17 6.10 12.22
C ASP A 64 -15.69 6.27 11.83
N PHE A 65 -15.18 7.47 12.06
CA PHE A 65 -13.86 7.87 11.54
C PHE A 65 -12.70 7.18 12.25
N ASP A 66 -12.87 6.76 13.50
CA ASP A 66 -11.83 6.09 14.26
C ASP A 66 -11.52 4.71 13.66
N LYS A 67 -12.56 3.92 13.35
CA LYS A 67 -12.38 2.63 12.67
C LYS A 67 -11.86 2.77 11.23
N ALA A 68 -12.31 3.81 10.53
CA ALA A 68 -11.79 4.10 9.19
C ALA A 68 -10.30 4.46 9.24
N GLU A 69 -9.87 5.25 10.23
CA GLU A 69 -8.45 5.57 10.46
C GLU A 69 -7.63 4.32 10.76
N ASP A 70 -8.08 3.46 11.67
CA ASP A 70 -7.37 2.24 12.05
C ASP A 70 -7.12 1.30 10.86
N ILE A 71 -8.16 1.05 10.05
CA ILE A 71 -8.02 0.17 8.88
C ILE A 71 -7.09 0.79 7.83
N LEU A 72 -7.21 2.09 7.57
CA LEU A 72 -6.34 2.76 6.60
C LEU A 72 -4.88 2.77 7.06
N LEU A 73 -4.62 2.98 8.35
CA LEU A 73 -3.27 2.89 8.92
C LEU A 73 -2.70 1.48 8.77
N PHE A 74 -3.50 0.45 9.06
CA PHE A 74 -3.11 -0.93 8.85
C PHE A 74 -2.71 -1.19 7.39
N LEU A 75 -3.56 -0.82 6.43
CA LEU A 75 -3.31 -1.01 5.00
C LEU A 75 -2.07 -0.25 4.50
N ILE A 76 -1.88 0.99 4.94
CA ILE A 76 -0.70 1.79 4.56
C ILE A 76 0.60 1.14 5.06
N ASN A 77 0.59 0.63 6.30
CA ASN A 77 1.76 -0.02 6.87
C ASN A 77 2.06 -1.37 6.21
N GLN A 78 1.03 -2.17 5.88
CA GLN A 78 1.19 -3.45 5.20
C GLN A 78 1.76 -3.29 3.78
N THR A 79 1.35 -2.23 3.09
CA THR A 79 1.76 -1.99 1.70
C THR A 79 3.01 -1.13 1.57
N ASP A 80 3.64 -0.75 2.68
CA ASP A 80 4.73 0.21 2.74
C ASP A 80 4.49 1.45 1.85
N TYR A 81 3.30 2.03 2.00
CA TYR A 81 2.85 3.21 1.27
C TYR A 81 2.71 3.05 -0.25
N THR A 82 2.97 1.89 -0.85
CA THR A 82 2.90 1.71 -2.32
C THR A 82 1.51 1.98 -2.91
N HIS A 83 0.45 1.78 -2.12
CA HIS A 83 -0.94 2.09 -2.46
C HIS A 83 -1.33 3.51 -2.00
N TYR A 84 -1.04 4.52 -2.85
CA TYR A 84 -1.30 5.93 -2.53
C TYR A 84 -2.77 6.24 -2.26
N GLU A 85 -3.71 5.47 -2.80
CA GLU A 85 -5.15 5.64 -2.55
C GLU A 85 -5.51 5.54 -1.06
N TYR A 86 -4.81 4.69 -0.29
CA TYR A 86 -5.04 4.57 1.16
C TYR A 86 -4.52 5.80 1.90
N VAL A 87 -3.32 6.26 1.52
CA VAL A 87 -2.71 7.50 2.02
C VAL A 87 -3.62 8.69 1.73
N GLU A 88 -4.11 8.80 0.49
CA GLU A 88 -4.98 9.89 0.07
C GLU A 88 -6.29 9.91 0.87
N ARG A 89 -6.90 8.73 1.08
CA ARG A 89 -8.14 8.60 1.86
C ARG A 89 -7.93 9.02 3.31
N LEU A 90 -6.87 8.55 3.96
CA LEU A 90 -6.56 8.91 5.34
C LEU A 90 -6.22 10.40 5.48
N ALA A 91 -5.46 10.95 4.54
CA ALA A 91 -5.16 12.38 4.52
C ALA A 91 -6.43 13.23 4.36
N ASN A 92 -7.41 12.77 3.59
CA ASN A 92 -8.71 13.42 3.46
C ASN A 92 -9.54 13.34 4.74
N LEU A 93 -9.47 12.21 5.46
CA LEU A 93 -10.10 12.04 6.77
C LEU A 93 -9.53 13.05 7.77
N TYR A 94 -8.20 13.15 7.89
CA TYR A 94 -7.56 14.14 8.77
C TYR A 94 -7.93 15.57 8.43
N ARG A 95 -7.98 15.91 7.14
CA ARG A 95 -8.42 17.24 6.71
C ARG A 95 -9.87 17.52 7.13
N ARG A 96 -10.77 16.54 7.03
CA ARG A 96 -12.17 16.68 7.44
C ARG A 96 -12.32 16.90 8.94
N GLN A 97 -11.44 16.32 9.73
CA GLN A 97 -11.35 16.54 11.18
C GLN A 97 -10.54 17.78 11.57
N ALA A 98 -10.14 18.62 10.59
CA ALA A 98 -9.25 19.76 10.77
C ALA A 98 -7.88 19.43 11.42
N ASN A 99 -7.47 18.15 11.40
CA ASN A 99 -6.20 17.70 11.96
C ASN A 99 -5.06 17.83 10.92
N THR A 100 -4.68 19.07 10.65
CA THR A 100 -3.65 19.41 9.65
C THR A 100 -2.26 18.88 10.01
N SER A 101 -1.98 18.66 11.30
CA SER A 101 -0.71 18.10 11.77
C SER A 101 -0.58 16.63 11.36
N LYS A 102 -1.58 15.80 11.65
CA LYS A 102 -1.60 14.38 11.24
C LYS A 102 -1.57 14.25 9.72
N GLU A 103 -2.32 15.10 8.99
CA GLU A 103 -2.28 15.11 7.53
C GLU A 103 -0.85 15.38 7.01
N LYS A 104 -0.18 16.41 7.54
CA LYS A 104 1.17 16.77 7.12
C LYS A 104 2.17 15.64 7.41
N GLU A 105 2.11 15.05 8.59
CA GLU A 105 3.01 13.96 8.98
C GLU A 105 2.86 12.75 8.04
N LEU A 106 1.61 12.35 7.77
CA LEU A 106 1.30 11.25 6.87
C LEU A 106 1.86 11.49 5.47
N LEU A 107 1.62 12.68 4.90
CA LEU A 107 2.09 13.05 3.56
C LEU A 107 3.63 13.06 3.48
N LEU A 108 4.32 13.53 4.51
CA LEU A 108 5.79 13.51 4.57
C LEU A 108 6.36 12.09 4.68
N LYS A 109 5.67 11.17 5.35
CA LYS A 109 6.05 9.75 5.41
C LYS A 109 5.85 9.09 4.05
N ALA A 110 4.69 9.26 3.43
CA ALA A 110 4.40 8.75 2.09
C ALA A 110 5.40 9.23 1.04
N ARG A 111 5.71 10.54 1.04
CA ARG A 111 6.71 11.12 0.14
C ARG A 111 8.09 10.47 0.29
N ARG A 112 8.51 10.17 1.52
CA ARG A 112 9.81 9.56 1.82
C ARG A 112 9.87 8.11 1.32
N ASN A 113 8.84 7.31 1.58
CA ASN A 113 8.80 5.90 1.16
C ASN A 113 8.64 5.75 -0.36
N MET A 114 7.94 6.68 -1.03
CA MET A 114 7.79 6.67 -2.48
C MET A 114 8.96 7.30 -3.25
N GLY A 115 9.84 8.03 -2.54
CA GLY A 115 10.94 8.80 -3.13
C GLY A 115 12.07 7.87 -3.57
N GLY A 116 12.17 7.60 -4.86
CA GLY A 116 13.25 6.79 -5.43
C GLY A 116 12.91 6.09 -6.74
N LEU A 117 11.63 6.03 -7.10
CA LEU A 117 11.17 5.39 -8.34
C LEU A 117 10.52 6.43 -9.27
N ALA A 118 10.99 6.52 -10.52
CA ALA A 118 10.47 7.45 -11.52
C ALA A 118 8.96 7.29 -11.77
N VAL A 119 8.43 6.08 -11.57
CA VAL A 119 6.98 5.79 -11.69
C VAL A 119 6.12 6.59 -10.70
N ASN A 120 6.71 7.11 -9.62
CA ASN A 120 5.99 7.83 -8.56
C ASN A 120 5.97 9.36 -8.74
N GLU A 121 6.61 9.93 -9.77
CA GLU A 121 6.74 11.39 -9.92
C GLU A 121 5.41 12.14 -9.84
N GLY A 122 4.36 11.64 -10.51
CA GLY A 122 3.03 12.24 -10.48
C GLY A 122 2.39 12.20 -9.09
N ILE A 123 2.63 11.14 -8.31
CA ILE A 123 2.15 11.03 -6.92
C ILE A 123 2.92 12.01 -6.02
N ILE A 124 4.25 12.06 -6.14
CA ILE A 124 5.09 13.00 -5.39
C ILE A 124 4.66 14.44 -5.65
N HIS A 125 4.42 14.81 -6.91
CA HIS A 125 3.95 16.15 -7.25
C HIS A 125 2.61 16.50 -6.58
N ARG A 126 1.67 15.54 -6.52
CA ARG A 126 0.39 15.73 -5.80
C ARG A 126 0.59 15.91 -4.31
N ILE A 127 1.50 15.16 -3.69
CA ILE A 127 1.83 15.29 -2.28
C ILE A 127 2.43 16.68 -2.01
N ASP A 128 3.39 17.10 -2.82
CA ASP A 128 4.08 18.39 -2.67
C ASP A 128 3.11 19.57 -2.76
N LYS A 129 2.21 19.55 -3.75
CA LYS A 129 1.15 20.56 -3.89
C LYS A 129 0.23 20.62 -2.66
N ARG A 130 -0.08 19.48 -2.03
CA ARG A 130 -0.89 19.45 -0.78
C ARG A 130 -0.11 20.04 0.39
N LEU A 131 1.17 19.68 0.53
CA LEU A 131 2.03 20.18 1.60
C LEU A 131 2.20 21.69 1.52
N GLU A 132 2.40 22.25 0.32
CA GLU A 132 2.46 23.69 0.08
C GLU A 132 1.16 24.40 0.48
N LYS A 133 0.01 23.84 0.09
CA LYS A 133 -1.30 24.39 0.47
C LYS A 133 -1.47 24.42 2.00
N ASN A 134 -1.06 23.36 2.69
CA ASN A 134 -1.12 23.28 4.15
C ASN A 134 -0.20 24.31 4.82
N ALA A 135 1.00 24.54 4.27
CA ALA A 135 1.93 25.55 4.77
C ALA A 135 1.38 26.98 4.59
N ASN A 136 0.81 27.28 3.42
CA ASN A 136 0.23 28.58 3.10
C ASN A 136 -1.00 28.90 3.96
N ALA A 137 -1.84 27.90 4.25
CA ALA A 137 -2.97 28.06 5.17
C ALA A 137 -2.51 28.39 6.60
N ALA A 138 -1.47 27.71 7.09
CA ALA A 138 -0.89 27.99 8.40
C ALA A 138 -0.26 29.38 8.50
N ALA A 139 0.39 29.87 7.44
CA ALA A 139 0.97 31.21 7.40
C ALA A 139 -0.10 32.31 7.46
N LYS A 140 -1.23 32.14 6.75
CA LYS A 140 -2.34 33.10 6.78
C LYS A 140 -3.02 33.20 8.15
N GLY A 141 -3.22 32.08 8.83
CA GLY A 141 -3.78 32.08 10.19
C GLY A 141 -2.90 32.76 11.23
N LYS A 142 -1.57 32.73 11.05
CA LYS A 142 -0.63 33.45 11.93
C LYS A 142 -0.61 34.96 11.70
N MET A 143 -0.82 35.42 10.47
CA MET A 143 -0.87 36.87 10.18
C MET A 143 -2.14 37.54 10.71
N SER A 144 -3.29 36.86 10.73
CA SER A 144 -4.53 37.45 11.28
C SER A 144 -4.50 37.60 12.80
N LEU A 145 -3.78 36.73 13.51
CA LEU A 145 -3.61 36.78 14.97
C LEU A 145 -2.57 37.83 15.42
N ALA A 146 -1.81 38.42 14.50
CA ALA A 146 -0.78 39.41 14.80
C ALA A 146 -1.26 40.86 14.58
N THR A 147 -2.52 41.04 14.14
CA THR A 147 -3.13 42.34 13.81
C THR A 147 -4.29 42.74 14.73
N ASP A 148 -4.60 41.93 15.74
CA ASP A 148 -5.56 42.23 16.81
C ASP A 148 -4.82 42.48 18.13
#